data_AF-A0A3R9HKQ9-F1
#
_entry.id   AF-A0A3R9HKQ9-F1
#
_cell.length_a   1.000
_cell.length_b   1.000
_cell.length_c   1.000
_cell.angle_alpha   90.00
_cell.angle_beta   90.00
_cell.angle_gamma   90.00
#
_symmetry.space_group_name_H-M   'P 1'
#
loop_
_entity.id
_entity.type
_entity.pdbx_description
1 polymer ?
#
loop_
_entity_poly.entity_id
_entity_poly.type
_entity_poly.pdbx_seq_one_letter_code
_entity_poly.pdbx_strand_id
1 'polypeptide(L)' 'MVKVTINADGYNNGMVTRKCPHCGEEKSIDDFGYRNMGNDNIRNQSWCKECR' A
#
# COMPACT_ATOMS: atom_id res chain seq x y z
N MET A 1 6.00 -15.51 13.13
CA MET A 1 4.72 -14.80 13.35
C MET A 1 4.68 -13.69 12.32
N VAL A 2 3.71 -13.72 11.40
CA VAL A 2 3.72 -12.81 10.25
C VAL A 2 3.40 -11.38 10.71
N LYS A 3 4.29 -10.44 10.40
CA LYS A 3 4.10 -9.01 10.66
C LYS A 3 3.66 -8.31 9.38
N VAL A 4 2.47 -7.74 9.41
CA VAL A 4 1.93 -6.93 8.31
C VAL A 4 2.10 -5.46 8.66
N THR A 5 2.72 -4.69 7.77
CA THR A 5 2.88 -3.23 7.92
C THR A 5 2.15 -2.53 6.78
N ILE A 6 1.25 -1.61 7.12
CA ILE A 6 0.52 -0.80 6.15
C ILE A 6 1.13 0.60 6.11
N ASN A 7 1.60 1.02 4.94
CA ASN A 7 1.98 2.40 4.69
C ASN A 7 0.82 3.13 4.08
N ALA A 8 0.37 4.12 4.82
CA ALA A 8 -0.72 4.99 4.45
C ALA A 8 -0.26 6.44 4.52
N ASP A 9 -0.87 7.27 3.71
CA ASP A 9 -0.69 8.72 3.78
C ASP A 9 -1.96 9.39 4.34
N GLY A 10 -3.12 8.70 4.31
CA GLY A 10 -4.39 9.23 4.79
C GLY A 10 -5.41 8.16 5.18
N TYR A 11 -6.58 8.66 5.63
CA TYR A 11 -7.76 7.85 5.92
C TYR A 11 -8.99 8.63 5.43
N ASN A 12 -9.73 8.04 4.49
CA ASN A 12 -10.88 8.66 3.86
C ASN A 12 -12.04 7.66 3.77
N ASN A 13 -13.22 8.09 4.24
CA ASN A 13 -14.46 7.31 4.19
C ASN A 13 -14.35 5.85 4.70
N GLY A 14 -13.65 5.64 5.81
CA GLY A 14 -13.48 4.29 6.37
C GLY A 14 -12.32 3.49 5.78
N MET A 15 -11.63 4.02 4.77
CA MET A 15 -10.56 3.34 4.05
C MET A 15 -9.24 4.07 4.22
N VAL A 16 -8.17 3.29 4.34
CA VAL A 16 -6.80 3.81 4.40
C VAL A 16 -6.35 4.13 2.99
N THR A 17 -5.81 5.33 2.77
CA THR A 17 -5.39 5.80 1.45
C THR A 17 -3.88 5.98 1.38
N ARG A 18 -3.35 5.89 0.16
CA ARG A 18 -1.94 6.13 -0.15
C ARG A 18 -1.83 6.84 -1.50
N LYS A 19 -0.93 7.83 -1.58
CA LYS A 19 -0.59 8.49 -2.82
C LYS A 19 0.44 7.66 -3.58
N CYS A 20 0.10 7.25 -4.80
CA CYS A 20 1.06 6.57 -5.66
C CYS A 20 2.15 7.58 -6.08
N PRO A 21 3.45 7.32 -5.84
CA PRO A 21 4.51 8.24 -6.24
C PRO A 21 4.78 8.21 -7.75
N HIS A 22 4.24 7.23 -8.48
CA HIS A 22 4.40 7.10 -9.94
C HIS A 22 3.38 7.96 -10.71
N CYS A 23 2.08 7.81 -10.42
CA CYS A 23 1.03 8.61 -11.09
C CYS A 23 0.58 9.85 -10.30
N GLY A 24 0.92 9.95 -9.02
CA GLY A 24 0.53 11.08 -8.17
C GLY A 24 -0.91 11.03 -7.66
N GLU A 25 -1.69 10.00 -7.99
CA GLU A 25 -3.06 9.85 -7.53
C GLU A 25 -3.13 9.25 -6.12
N GLU A 26 -4.05 9.76 -5.30
CA GLU A 26 -4.41 9.16 -4.03
C GLU A 26 -5.43 8.03 -4.28
N LYS A 27 -5.09 6.81 -3.86
CA LYS A 27 -5.91 5.61 -4.07
C LYS A 27 -6.10 4.86 -2.75
N SER A 28 -7.08 3.96 -2.71
CA SER A 28 -7.24 3.06 -1.56
C SER A 28 -6.02 2.18 -1.42
N ILE A 29 -5.70 1.76 -0.18
CA ILE A 29 -4.63 0.79 0.07
C ILE A 29 -4.87 -0.52 -0.70
N ASP A 30 -6.13 -0.86 -0.97
CA ASP A 30 -6.52 -2.05 -1.73
C ASP A 30 -6.04 -1.99 -3.19
N ASP A 31 -5.78 -0.79 -3.71
CA ASP A 31 -5.21 -0.57 -5.06
C ASP A 31 -3.69 -0.74 -5.09
N PHE A 32 -3.06 -1.01 -3.94
CA PHE A 32 -1.64 -1.34 -3.82
C PHE A 32 -1.48 -2.83 -3.59
N GLY A 33 -0.55 -3.46 -4.32
CA GLY A 33 -0.23 -4.86 -4.07
C GLY A 33 0.51 -5.05 -2.75
N TYR A 34 0.56 -6.27 -2.22
CA TYR A 34 1.41 -6.62 -1.08
C TYR A 34 2.68 -7.33 -1.56
N ARG A 35 3.79 -7.15 -0.83
CA ARG A 35 5.04 -7.87 -1.08
C ARG A 35 5.56 -8.45 0.21
N ASN A 36 5.98 -9.70 0.13
CA ASN A 36 6.78 -10.34 1.18
C ASN A 36 8.21 -9.78 1.11
N MET A 37 8.65 -9.16 2.20
CA MET A 37 9.97 -8.56 2.36
C MET A 37 11.01 -9.57 2.91
N GLY A 38 10.61 -10.82 3.16
CA GLY A 38 11.38 -11.81 3.89
C GLY A 38 11.22 -11.65 5.40
N ASN A 39 11.75 -12.62 6.16
CA ASN A 39 11.71 -12.63 7.63
C ASN A 39 10.30 -12.40 8.20
N ASP A 40 9.29 -13.09 7.67
CA ASP A 40 7.88 -12.98 8.09
C ASP A 40 7.27 -11.56 7.95
N ASN A 41 7.87 -10.65 7.18
CA ASN A 41 7.37 -9.29 7.00
C ASN A 41 6.64 -9.10 5.67
N ILE A 42 5.41 -8.60 5.71
CA ILE A 42 4.61 -8.24 4.54
C ILE A 42 4.29 -6.75 4.60
N ARG A 43 4.42 -6.05 3.46
CA ARG A 43 4.11 -4.62 3.35
C ARG A 43 3.38 -4.33 2.03
N ASN A 44 2.52 -3.32 2.03
CA ASN A 44 1.98 -2.80 0.78
C ASN A 44 3.12 -2.19 -0.07
N GLN A 45 2.97 -2.29 -1.38
CA GLN A 45 3.92 -1.78 -2.35
C GLN A 45 3.83 -0.27 -2.47
N SER A 46 4.90 0.36 -2.94
CA SER A 46 4.95 1.80 -3.09
C SER A 46 4.07 2.30 -4.23
N TRP A 47 3.92 1.51 -5.31
CA TRP A 47 3.17 1.88 -6.51
C TRP A 47 1.82 1.17 -6.53
N CYS A 48 0.79 1.83 -7.06
CA CYS A 48 -0.50 1.19 -7.29
C CYS A 48 -0.38 0.08 -8.34
N LYS A 49 -1.31 -0.87 -8.34
CA LYS A 49 -1.36 -2.01 -9.25
C LYS A 49 -1.35 -1.60 -10.73
N GLU A 50 -1.93 -0.45 -11.06
CA GLU A 50 -1.99 0.07 -12.43
C GLU A 50 -0.65 0.61 -12.94
N CYS A 51 0.20 1.14 -12.06
CA CYS A 51 1.52 1.68 -12.41
C CYS A 51 2.61 0.60 -12.43
N ARG A 52 2.25 -0.67 -12.29
CA ARG A 52 3.17 -1.77 -12.06
C ARG A 52 3.21 -2.74 -13.22
#